data_AF-A0A7S3A712-F1
#
_entry.id   AF-A0A7S3A712-F1
#
_cell.length_a   1.000
_cell.length_b   1.000
_cell.length_c   1.000
_cell.angle_alpha   90.00
_cell.angle_beta   90.00
_cell.angle_gamma   90.00
#
_symmetry.space_group_name_H-M   'P 1'
#
loop_
_entity.id
_entity.type
_entity.pdbx_description
1 polymer ?
#
loop_
_entity_poly.entity_id
_entity_poly.type
_entity_poly.pdbx_seq_one_letter_code
_entity_poly.pdbx_strand_id
1 'polypeptide(L)'
;MVIGADGANSRVAKAIDAGEYAYAIAFQERIKLPEEKMEYYEELAEMYVGDDISPDFYGWVFPKYDHVGVGTGTVINKNAIKQYQTAIRERAADRLEGGKLIKVEAHPIPEHPRPRRVQGRVALVGDAAGYVTKCSGEGIYFAAKSGRMAAEAIVKLSKNGEVLPTEDQIKNTYIRDWDNKYWATYKVLDILQAVFYRNNGAREAFVELCEDEYVQKVTFDSYLYKTVTRGSPVDDIKLLFKTVGSIIRGNQIAKPDAPIAVIDNKRL
;
A
#
# COMPACT_ATOMS: atom_id res chain seq x y z
N MET A 1 11.32 28.66 0.10
CA MET A 1 10.59 27.54 0.73
C MET A 1 11.03 26.26 0.05
N VAL A 2 11.07 25.13 0.74
CA VAL A 2 11.55 23.84 0.20
C VAL A 2 10.42 22.81 0.27
N ILE A 3 10.24 22.04 -0.81
CA ILE A 3 9.34 20.88 -0.84
C ILE A 3 10.17 19.60 -0.92
N GLY A 4 10.10 18.75 0.10
CA GLY A 4 10.68 17.41 0.09
C GLY A 4 9.78 16.45 -0.68
N ALA A 5 10.14 16.15 -1.92
CA ALA A 5 9.48 15.20 -2.81
C ALA A 5 10.47 14.10 -3.28
N ASP A 6 11.48 13.81 -2.47
CA ASP A 6 12.65 12.99 -2.76
C ASP A 6 12.51 11.52 -2.31
N GLY A 7 11.28 11.03 -2.26
CA GLY A 7 10.95 9.62 -2.04
C GLY A 7 11.08 9.13 -0.60
N ALA A 8 10.92 7.81 -0.40
CA ALA A 8 10.93 7.20 0.93
C ALA A 8 12.23 7.46 1.71
N ASN A 9 13.38 7.44 1.03
CA ASN A 9 14.71 7.70 1.61
C ASN A 9 15.05 9.20 1.74
N SER A 10 14.04 10.07 1.80
CA SER A 10 14.15 11.53 1.76
C SER A 10 15.27 12.08 2.64
N ARG A 11 16.19 12.82 2.01
CA ARG A 11 17.24 13.60 2.67
C ARG A 11 16.66 14.86 3.29
N VAL A 12 15.64 15.44 2.66
CA VAL A 12 14.93 16.61 3.18
C VAL A 12 14.25 16.27 4.51
N ALA A 13 13.57 15.12 4.59
CA ALA A 13 12.95 14.64 5.82
C ALA A 13 13.98 14.43 6.94
N LYS A 14 15.15 13.84 6.63
CA LYS A 14 16.24 13.69 7.59
C LYS A 14 16.79 15.03 8.08
N ALA A 15 16.93 16.01 7.19
CA ALA A 15 17.47 17.32 7.52
C ALA A 15 16.58 18.12 8.49
N ILE A 16 15.26 17.85 8.51
CA ILE A 16 14.31 18.49 9.41
C ILE A 16 13.93 17.64 10.63
N ASP A 17 14.67 16.54 10.87
CA ASP A 17 14.31 15.55 11.89
C ASP A 17 12.83 15.17 11.81
N ALA A 18 12.38 14.70 10.64
CA ALA A 18 10.95 14.45 10.40
C ALA A 18 10.33 13.33 11.26
N GLY A 19 11.17 12.59 12.01
CA GLY A 19 10.81 11.38 12.74
C GLY A 19 10.73 10.15 11.83
N GLU A 20 10.83 8.97 12.44
CA GLU A 20 10.74 7.67 11.74
C GLU A 20 9.28 7.26 11.47
N TYR A 21 9.09 6.33 10.53
CA TYR A 21 7.82 5.67 10.25
C TYR A 21 8.02 4.16 10.11
N ALA A 22 6.93 3.39 10.19
CA ALA A 22 6.92 1.99 9.77
C ALA A 22 6.83 1.90 8.24
N TYR A 23 7.55 0.94 7.65
CA TYR A 23 7.51 0.70 6.20
C TYR A 23 7.64 -0.77 5.87
N ALA A 24 6.91 -1.19 4.83
CA ALA A 24 7.13 -2.48 4.18
C ALA A 24 8.37 -2.41 3.28
N ILE A 25 9.08 -3.52 3.13
CA ILE A 25 9.96 -3.70 1.97
C ILE A 25 9.15 -4.40 0.91
N ALA A 26 9.01 -3.78 -0.26
CA ALA A 26 8.56 -4.46 -1.46
C ALA A 26 9.76 -4.98 -2.23
N PHE A 27 9.63 -6.20 -2.74
CA PHE A 27 10.60 -6.86 -3.60
C PHE A 27 9.87 -7.35 -4.85
N GLN A 28 10.43 -7.07 -6.02
CA GLN A 28 9.79 -7.39 -7.28
C GLN A 28 10.80 -7.80 -8.34
N GLU A 29 10.39 -8.75 -9.16
CA GLU A 29 11.02 -9.14 -10.40
C GLU A 29 10.21 -8.65 -11.60
N ARG A 30 10.87 -8.09 -12.61
CA ARG A 30 10.27 -7.83 -13.92
C ARG A 30 10.54 -9.02 -14.83
N ILE A 31 9.49 -9.66 -15.31
CA ILE A 31 9.60 -10.87 -16.13
C ILE A 31 8.95 -10.59 -17.49
N LYS A 32 9.74 -10.63 -18.56
CA LYS A 32 9.23 -10.56 -19.93
C LYS A 32 8.61 -11.90 -20.28
N LEU A 33 7.32 -11.91 -20.59
CA LEU A 33 6.61 -13.12 -21.02
C LEU A 33 6.56 -13.20 -22.56
N PRO A 34 6.39 -14.41 -23.11
CA PRO A 34 5.94 -14.59 -24.50
C PRO A 34 4.63 -13.82 -24.75
N GLU A 35 4.42 -13.35 -25.98
CA GLU A 35 3.25 -12.53 -26.35
C GLU A 35 1.92 -13.25 -26.04
N GLU A 36 1.80 -14.53 -26.42
CA GLU A 36 0.67 -15.40 -26.08
C GLU A 36 0.35 -15.42 -24.56
N LYS A 37 1.37 -15.44 -23.70
CA LYS A 37 1.19 -15.45 -22.25
C LYS A 37 0.83 -14.06 -21.72
N MET A 38 1.20 -12.98 -22.41
CA MET A 38 0.80 -11.62 -22.05
C MET A 38 -0.69 -11.36 -22.32
N GLU A 39 -1.31 -12.01 -23.31
CA GLU A 39 -2.75 -11.88 -23.60
C GLU A 39 -3.62 -12.20 -22.38
N TYR A 40 -3.21 -13.16 -21.55
CA TYR A 40 -3.90 -13.50 -20.30
C TYR A 40 -4.04 -12.31 -19.33
N TYR A 41 -3.12 -11.36 -19.39
CA TYR A 41 -3.03 -10.21 -18.50
C TYR A 41 -3.56 -8.91 -19.10
N GLU A 42 -4.20 -8.93 -20.27
CA GLU A 42 -4.69 -7.71 -20.93
C GLU A 42 -5.68 -6.92 -20.05
N GLU A 43 -6.59 -7.64 -19.38
CA GLU A 43 -7.65 -7.08 -18.53
C GLU A 43 -7.57 -7.61 -17.09
N LEU A 44 -6.40 -8.09 -16.65
CA LEU A 44 -6.26 -8.82 -15.40
C LEU A 44 -4.99 -8.47 -14.63
N ALA A 45 -5.14 -8.31 -13.32
CA ALA A 45 -4.05 -8.23 -12.36
C ALA A 45 -4.29 -9.27 -11.26
N GLU A 46 -3.25 -9.99 -10.87
CA GLU A 46 -3.37 -11.02 -9.82
C GLU A 46 -2.86 -10.50 -8.49
N MET A 47 -3.59 -10.86 -7.43
CA MET A 47 -3.20 -10.61 -6.05
C MET A 47 -3.27 -11.93 -5.29
N TYR A 48 -2.20 -12.24 -4.56
CA TYR A 48 -2.03 -13.48 -3.82
C TYR A 48 -1.93 -13.18 -2.34
N VAL A 49 -2.72 -13.90 -1.56
CA VAL A 49 -2.67 -13.85 -0.10
C VAL A 49 -2.28 -15.23 0.46
N GLY A 50 -1.64 -15.22 1.62
CA GLY A 50 -1.10 -16.40 2.28
C GLY A 50 0.19 -16.04 2.99
N ASP A 51 0.40 -16.58 4.18
CA ASP A 51 1.60 -16.34 4.99
C ASP A 51 2.91 -16.85 4.36
N ASP A 52 2.82 -17.82 3.46
CA ASP A 52 3.90 -18.29 2.59
C ASP A 52 4.30 -17.25 1.54
N ILE A 53 3.37 -16.39 1.11
CA ILE A 53 3.60 -15.30 0.16
C ILE A 53 3.95 -14.00 0.86
N SER A 54 3.22 -13.68 1.93
CA SER A 54 3.53 -12.57 2.82
C SER A 54 2.72 -12.68 4.12
N PRO A 55 3.37 -12.57 5.29
CA PRO A 55 2.72 -12.72 6.58
C PRO A 55 1.91 -11.48 6.99
N ASP A 56 2.00 -10.37 6.26
CA ASP A 56 1.39 -9.09 6.61
C ASP A 56 1.14 -8.18 5.40
N PHE A 57 1.28 -8.69 4.19
CA PHE A 57 1.02 -8.01 2.93
C PHE A 57 0.47 -9.03 1.92
N TYR A 58 0.57 -8.73 0.64
CA TYR A 58 0.17 -9.62 -0.45
C TYR A 58 1.28 -9.76 -1.50
N GLY A 59 1.23 -10.83 -2.28
CA GLY A 59 2.00 -10.99 -3.50
C GLY A 59 1.19 -10.52 -4.71
N TRP A 60 1.86 -10.16 -5.79
CA TRP A 60 1.21 -9.66 -6.99
C TRP A 60 1.87 -10.17 -8.27
N VAL A 61 1.04 -10.25 -9.32
CA VAL A 61 1.48 -10.29 -10.71
C VAL A 61 0.75 -9.16 -11.43
N PHE A 62 1.44 -8.03 -11.61
CA PHE A 62 0.88 -6.83 -12.19
C PHE A 62 1.42 -6.59 -13.60
N PRO A 63 0.57 -6.62 -14.63
CA PRO A 63 1.04 -6.38 -15.99
C PRO A 63 1.53 -4.95 -16.21
N LYS A 64 2.46 -4.86 -17.14
CA LYS A 64 2.95 -3.65 -17.81
C LYS A 64 2.82 -3.88 -19.31
N TYR A 65 3.19 -2.87 -20.09
CA TYR A 65 3.02 -2.91 -21.55
C TYR A 65 3.75 -4.07 -22.25
N ASP A 66 4.87 -4.58 -21.71
CA ASP A 66 5.65 -5.66 -22.34
C ASP A 66 6.20 -6.73 -21.37
N HIS A 67 5.79 -6.68 -20.11
CA HIS A 67 6.25 -7.58 -19.05
C HIS A 67 5.28 -7.58 -17.88
N VAL A 68 5.45 -8.51 -16.95
CA VAL A 68 4.77 -8.49 -15.65
C VAL A 68 5.75 -8.14 -14.54
N GLY A 69 5.27 -7.41 -13.53
CA GLY A 69 5.94 -7.27 -12.25
C GLY A 69 5.44 -8.35 -11.29
N VAL A 70 6.31 -9.26 -10.88
CA VAL A 70 6.00 -10.32 -9.91
C VAL A 70 6.70 -10.01 -8.62
N GLY A 71 5.94 -9.76 -7.56
CA GLY A 71 6.52 -9.29 -6.31
C GLY A 71 5.71 -9.62 -5.09
N THR A 72 6.29 -9.27 -3.94
CA THR A 72 5.66 -9.34 -2.63
C THR A 72 6.27 -8.29 -1.71
N GLY A 73 5.67 -8.09 -0.55
CA GLY A 73 6.19 -7.18 0.47
C GLY A 73 6.00 -7.70 1.89
N THR A 74 6.69 -7.09 2.85
CA THR A 74 6.44 -7.34 4.28
C THR A 74 6.96 -6.21 5.14
N VAL A 75 6.26 -5.92 6.25
CA VAL A 75 6.71 -5.00 7.30
C VAL A 75 7.45 -5.79 8.39
N ILE A 76 6.98 -6.98 8.75
CA ILE A 76 7.42 -7.70 9.96
C ILE A 76 8.55 -8.71 9.73
N ASN A 77 8.72 -9.27 8.51
CA ASN A 77 9.74 -10.30 8.26
C ASN A 77 10.59 -10.02 7.01
N LYS A 78 11.24 -8.85 6.99
CA LYS A 78 12.02 -8.34 5.85
C LYS A 78 13.17 -9.28 5.43
N ASN A 79 13.74 -10.05 6.36
CA ASN A 79 14.84 -10.98 6.08
C ASN A 79 14.39 -12.18 5.22
N ALA A 80 13.12 -12.58 5.31
CA ALA A 80 12.55 -13.67 4.53
C ALA A 80 11.99 -13.25 3.16
N ILE A 81 12.17 -11.98 2.76
CA ILE A 81 11.55 -11.44 1.53
C ILE A 81 11.88 -12.25 0.25
N LYS A 82 13.07 -12.86 0.18
CA LYS A 82 13.44 -13.71 -0.96
C LYS A 82 12.74 -15.07 -0.96
N GLN A 83 12.45 -15.63 0.23
CA GLN A 83 11.64 -16.84 0.36
C GLN A 83 10.22 -16.56 -0.11
N TYR A 84 9.64 -15.45 0.35
CA TYR A 84 8.34 -14.95 -0.09
C TYR A 84 8.28 -14.72 -1.60
N GLN A 85 9.33 -14.11 -2.18
CA GLN A 85 9.45 -13.97 -3.64
C GLN A 85 9.45 -15.32 -4.36
N THR A 86 10.13 -16.33 -3.79
CA THR A 86 10.16 -17.67 -4.38
C THR A 86 8.78 -18.31 -4.35
N ALA A 87 8.05 -18.17 -3.25
CA ALA A 87 6.69 -18.70 -3.11
C ALA A 87 5.72 -18.09 -4.13
N ILE A 88 5.77 -16.77 -4.38
CA ILE A 88 4.93 -16.14 -5.42
C ILE A 88 5.32 -16.61 -6.83
N ARG A 89 6.61 -16.80 -7.09
CA ARG A 89 7.09 -17.38 -8.35
C ARG A 89 6.59 -18.81 -8.57
N GLU A 90 6.50 -19.61 -7.51
CA GLU A 90 5.97 -20.96 -7.55
C GLU A 90 4.45 -20.97 -7.75
N ARG A 91 3.70 -20.13 -7.02
CA ARG A 91 2.24 -20.04 -7.19
C ARG A 91 1.83 -19.57 -8.58
N ALA A 92 2.61 -18.69 -9.21
CA ALA A 92 2.37 -18.18 -10.56
C ALA A 92 3.14 -18.96 -11.65
N ALA A 93 3.76 -20.11 -11.34
CA ALA A 93 4.73 -20.76 -12.23
C ALA A 93 4.17 -21.03 -13.65
N ASP A 94 2.95 -21.57 -13.74
CA ASP A 94 2.29 -21.88 -15.02
C ASP A 94 2.07 -20.64 -15.90
N ARG A 95 1.78 -19.49 -15.26
CA ARG A 95 1.60 -18.21 -15.94
C ARG A 95 2.91 -17.57 -16.35
N LEU A 96 3.97 -17.83 -15.60
CA LEU A 96 5.30 -17.27 -15.83
C LEU A 96 6.19 -18.15 -16.73
N GLU A 97 5.67 -19.27 -17.21
CA GLU A 97 6.37 -20.20 -18.09
C GLU A 97 6.92 -19.49 -19.35
N GLY A 98 8.16 -19.80 -19.71
CA GLY A 98 8.87 -19.15 -20.81
C GLY A 98 9.31 -17.71 -20.53
N GLY A 99 9.00 -17.18 -19.34
CA GLY A 99 9.35 -15.84 -18.91
C GLY A 99 10.85 -15.63 -18.71
N LYS A 100 11.34 -14.46 -19.09
CA LYS A 100 12.75 -14.04 -18.91
C LYS A 100 12.84 -12.93 -17.87
N LEU A 101 13.61 -13.17 -16.80
CA LEU A 101 13.89 -12.15 -15.80
C LEU A 101 14.70 -11.00 -16.43
N ILE A 102 14.18 -9.78 -16.33
CA ILE A 102 14.81 -8.57 -16.86
C ILE A 102 15.45 -7.76 -15.74
N LYS A 103 14.80 -7.68 -14.58
CA LYS A 103 15.23 -6.81 -13.48
C LYS A 103 14.72 -7.31 -12.15
N VAL A 104 15.52 -7.10 -11.11
CA VAL A 104 15.15 -7.30 -9.71
C VAL A 104 15.20 -5.94 -9.02
N GLU A 105 14.16 -5.61 -8.27
CA GLU A 105 13.97 -4.30 -7.62
C GLU A 105 13.50 -4.50 -6.18
N ALA A 106 13.94 -3.60 -5.29
CA ALA A 106 13.47 -3.57 -3.92
C ALA A 106 13.34 -2.12 -3.43
N HIS A 107 12.22 -1.79 -2.81
CA HIS A 107 11.92 -0.42 -2.39
C HIS A 107 11.17 -0.40 -1.05
N PRO A 108 11.50 0.54 -0.14
CA PRO A 108 10.70 0.78 1.05
C PRO A 108 9.39 1.47 0.70
N ILE A 109 8.29 1.01 1.30
CA ILE A 109 6.94 1.56 1.15
C ILE A 109 6.51 2.18 2.49
N PRO A 110 6.48 3.52 2.61
CA PRO A 110 6.17 4.19 3.87
C PRO A 110 4.66 4.33 4.07
N GLU A 111 4.06 3.33 4.73
CA GLU A 111 2.61 3.15 4.83
C GLU A 111 1.93 4.04 5.90
N HIS A 112 2.66 4.98 6.49
CA HIS A 112 2.16 5.89 7.51
C HIS A 112 2.79 7.28 7.46
N PRO A 113 1.98 8.36 7.64
CA PRO A 113 2.50 9.71 7.69
C PRO A 113 3.57 9.90 8.76
N ARG A 114 4.62 10.67 8.44
CA ARG A 114 5.65 11.04 9.41
C ARG A 114 5.09 11.87 10.57
N PRO A 115 5.68 11.78 11.78
CA PRO A 115 5.33 12.65 12.90
C PRO A 115 5.44 14.13 12.56
N ARG A 116 6.48 14.53 11.82
CA ARG A 116 6.65 15.91 11.33
C ARG A 116 6.72 15.92 9.82
N ARG A 117 5.77 16.64 9.21
CA ARG A 117 5.66 16.81 7.75
C ARG A 117 5.96 18.24 7.30
N VAL A 118 6.07 19.16 8.26
CA VAL A 118 6.45 20.57 8.05
C VAL A 118 7.34 20.98 9.20
N GLN A 119 8.44 21.68 8.90
CA GLN A 119 9.28 22.37 9.88
C GLN A 119 9.86 23.63 9.24
N GLY A 120 9.70 24.78 9.89
CA GLY A 120 10.05 26.09 9.37
C GLY A 120 9.43 26.33 7.99
N ARG A 121 10.27 26.40 6.97
CA ARG A 121 9.88 26.65 5.57
C ARG A 121 10.07 25.41 4.68
N VAL A 122 10.03 24.23 5.28
CA VAL A 122 10.14 22.94 4.60
C VAL A 122 8.82 22.19 4.77
N ALA A 123 8.26 21.66 3.69
CA ALA A 123 7.10 20.77 3.71
C ALA A 123 7.41 19.48 2.93
N LEU A 124 6.91 18.35 3.39
CA LEU A 124 7.08 17.05 2.75
C LEU A 124 5.82 16.64 1.98
N VAL A 125 5.99 15.91 0.88
CA VAL A 125 4.92 15.33 0.05
C VAL A 125 5.25 13.88 -0.33
N GLY A 126 4.24 13.13 -0.77
CA GLY A 126 4.38 11.73 -1.20
C GLY A 126 5.08 10.84 -0.18
N ASP A 127 5.93 9.94 -0.66
CA ASP A 127 6.68 8.99 0.17
C ASP A 127 7.58 9.67 1.20
N ALA A 128 8.10 10.88 0.89
CA ALA A 128 8.89 11.64 1.85
C ALA A 128 8.06 12.01 3.09
N ALA A 129 6.76 12.26 2.91
CA ALA A 129 5.79 12.51 3.98
C ALA A 129 5.19 11.24 4.58
N GLY A 130 5.40 10.07 3.98
CA GLY A 130 4.81 8.79 4.40
C GLY A 130 3.36 8.63 3.97
N TYR A 131 3.00 9.09 2.77
CA TYR A 131 1.61 9.11 2.31
C TYR A 131 1.17 7.88 1.51
N VAL A 132 1.91 6.78 1.58
CA VAL A 132 1.45 5.53 0.98
C VAL A 132 0.33 4.96 1.84
N THR A 133 -0.76 4.52 1.22
CA THR A 133 -1.83 3.86 1.95
C THR A 133 -1.49 2.40 2.24
N LYS A 134 -1.61 2.04 3.51
CA LYS A 134 -1.51 0.66 4.00
C LYS A 134 -2.52 -0.26 3.30
N CYS A 135 -2.27 -1.57 3.33
CA CYS A 135 -3.08 -2.62 2.71
C CYS A 135 -3.07 -2.63 1.17
N SER A 136 -3.05 -1.48 0.48
CA SER A 136 -2.95 -1.41 -0.99
C SER A 136 -1.55 -1.08 -1.53
N GLY A 137 -0.64 -0.59 -0.68
CA GLY A 137 0.68 -0.12 -1.09
C GLY A 137 0.66 1.06 -2.09
N GLU A 138 -0.47 1.74 -2.25
CA GLU A 138 -0.62 2.76 -3.27
C GLU A 138 0.03 4.09 -2.86
N GLY A 139 1.09 4.47 -3.58
CA GLY A 139 1.81 5.73 -3.36
C GLY A 139 1.65 6.77 -4.47
N ILE A 140 1.51 6.34 -5.74
CA ILE A 140 1.60 7.23 -6.91
C ILE A 140 0.53 8.32 -6.87
N TYR A 141 -0.74 7.94 -6.66
CA TYR A 141 -1.83 8.90 -6.52
C TYR A 141 -1.57 9.90 -5.39
N PHE A 142 -1.20 9.40 -4.21
CA PHE A 142 -1.03 10.22 -3.01
C PHE A 142 0.19 11.14 -3.10
N ALA A 143 1.26 10.72 -3.80
CA ALA A 143 2.39 11.58 -4.12
C ALA A 143 1.99 12.76 -5.01
N ALA A 144 1.31 12.49 -6.13
CA ALA A 144 0.83 13.54 -7.02
C ALA A 144 -0.18 14.46 -6.30
N LYS A 145 -1.11 13.86 -5.55
CA LYS A 145 -2.19 14.60 -4.89
C LYS A 145 -1.67 15.48 -3.75
N SER A 146 -0.75 14.99 -2.93
CA SER A 146 -0.12 15.79 -1.88
C SER A 146 0.73 16.92 -2.44
N GLY A 147 1.49 16.67 -3.52
CA GLY A 147 2.22 17.71 -4.25
C GLY A 147 1.30 18.83 -4.70
N ARG A 148 0.17 18.49 -5.33
CA ARG A 148 -0.84 19.46 -5.75
C ARG A 148 -1.43 20.24 -4.57
N MET A 149 -1.86 19.56 -3.51
CA MET A 149 -2.46 20.21 -2.34
C MET A 149 -1.47 21.15 -1.63
N ALA A 150 -0.21 20.74 -1.51
CA ALA A 150 0.85 21.59 -0.98
C ALA A 150 1.04 22.84 -1.86
N ALA A 151 1.18 22.66 -3.17
CA ALA A 151 1.35 23.78 -4.10
C ALA A 151 0.19 24.78 -4.03
N GLU A 152 -1.05 24.29 -4.09
CA GLU A 152 -2.26 25.14 -4.00
C GLU A 152 -2.29 25.95 -2.70
N ALA A 153 -2.00 25.32 -1.56
CA ALA A 153 -1.94 26.00 -0.27
C ALA A 153 -0.83 27.06 -0.22
N ILE A 154 0.37 26.73 -0.71
CA ILE A 154 1.54 27.61 -0.67
C ILE A 154 1.37 28.81 -1.60
N VAL A 155 0.87 28.62 -2.81
CA VAL A 155 0.60 29.72 -3.75
C VAL A 155 -0.39 30.71 -3.12
N LYS A 156 -1.47 30.20 -2.51
CA LYS A 156 -2.45 31.03 -1.80
C LYS A 156 -1.85 31.77 -0.62
N LEU A 157 -1.11 31.08 0.25
CA LEU A 157 -0.50 31.67 1.45
C LEU A 157 0.57 32.69 1.12
N SER A 158 1.35 32.45 0.07
CA SER A 158 2.43 33.33 -0.35
C SER A 158 1.95 34.57 -1.09
N LYS A 159 0.64 34.70 -1.38
CA LYS A 159 0.07 35.74 -2.24
C LYS A 159 0.85 35.85 -3.56
N ASN A 160 1.02 34.72 -4.25
CA ASN A 160 1.81 34.63 -5.48
C ASN A 160 3.28 35.06 -5.33
N GLY A 161 3.86 34.87 -4.14
CA GLY A 161 5.28 35.12 -3.87
C GLY A 161 5.60 36.44 -3.17
N GLU A 162 4.60 37.29 -2.90
CA GLU A 162 4.80 38.55 -2.17
C GLU A 162 5.20 38.34 -0.70
N VAL A 163 4.74 37.24 -0.09
CA VAL A 163 5.02 36.93 1.32
C VAL A 163 5.49 35.48 1.46
N LEU A 164 6.36 35.24 2.44
CA LEU A 164 6.84 33.89 2.71
C LEU A 164 5.93 33.22 3.76
N PRO A 165 5.26 32.10 3.44
CA PRO A 165 4.39 31.40 4.39
C PRO A 165 5.12 30.98 5.67
N THR A 166 4.42 31.05 6.81
CA THR A 166 4.91 30.53 8.09
C THR A 166 4.63 29.04 8.23
N GLU A 167 5.36 28.37 9.13
CA GLU A 167 5.15 26.96 9.45
C GLU A 167 3.68 26.68 9.85
N ASP A 168 3.14 27.50 10.76
CA ASP A 168 1.76 27.34 11.25
C ASP A 168 0.73 27.53 10.16
N GLN A 169 0.97 28.45 9.22
CA GLN A 169 0.08 28.62 8.07
C GLN A 169 0.04 27.37 7.18
N ILE A 170 1.20 26.76 6.91
CA ILE A 170 1.30 25.53 6.12
C ILE A 170 0.64 24.36 6.86
N LYS A 171 0.86 24.23 8.18
CA LYS A 171 0.20 23.22 9.01
C LYS A 171 -1.32 23.38 9.02
N ASN A 172 -1.82 24.59 9.21
CA ASN A 172 -3.25 24.90 9.29
C ASN A 172 -3.97 24.94 7.94
N THR A 173 -3.25 24.72 6.83
CA THR A 173 -3.82 24.60 5.49
C THR A 173 -3.49 23.23 4.92
N TYR A 174 -2.37 23.07 4.22
CA TYR A 174 -1.97 21.84 3.55
C TYR A 174 -2.08 20.60 4.45
N ILE A 175 -1.46 20.61 5.63
CA ILE A 175 -1.45 19.41 6.50
C ILE A 175 -2.83 19.13 7.06
N ARG A 176 -3.51 20.15 7.62
CA ARG A 176 -4.87 20.01 8.13
C ARG A 176 -5.85 19.52 7.06
N ASP A 177 -5.77 20.08 5.85
CA ASP A 177 -6.69 19.74 4.76
C ASP A 177 -6.40 18.34 4.21
N TRP A 178 -5.13 17.90 4.19
CA TRP A 178 -4.75 16.52 3.91
C TRP A 178 -5.32 15.56 4.95
N ASP A 179 -5.07 15.84 6.23
CA ASP A 179 -5.50 15.00 7.34
C ASP A 179 -7.03 14.91 7.35
N ASN A 180 -7.75 16.04 7.28
CA ASN A 180 -9.22 16.05 7.20
C ASN A 180 -9.76 15.20 6.05
N LYS A 181 -9.08 15.21 4.91
CA LYS A 181 -9.53 14.49 3.72
C LYS A 181 -9.26 12.99 3.80
N TYR A 182 -8.11 12.58 4.32
CA TYR A 182 -7.63 11.20 4.18
C TYR A 182 -7.49 10.44 5.49
N TRP A 183 -7.60 11.07 6.66
CA TRP A 183 -7.43 10.39 7.96
C TRP A 183 -8.37 9.18 8.09
N ALA A 184 -9.63 9.33 7.67
CA ALA A 184 -10.63 8.27 7.75
C ALA A 184 -10.22 7.08 6.87
N THR A 185 -9.70 7.35 5.68
CA THR A 185 -9.17 6.33 4.77
C THR A 185 -8.03 5.55 5.44
N TYR A 186 -7.03 6.24 6.02
CA TYR A 186 -5.93 5.58 6.74
C TYR A 186 -6.44 4.70 7.88
N LYS A 187 -7.41 5.20 8.67
CA LYS A 187 -7.97 4.44 9.80
C LYS A 187 -8.75 3.21 9.38
N VAL A 188 -9.55 3.31 8.32
CA VAL A 188 -10.28 2.15 7.78
C VAL A 188 -9.28 1.10 7.28
N LEU A 189 -8.26 1.50 6.54
CA LEU A 189 -7.25 0.58 6.03
C LEU A 189 -6.42 -0.07 7.14
N ASP A 190 -6.13 0.65 8.23
CA ASP A 190 -5.50 0.08 9.43
C ASP A 190 -6.34 -1.03 10.07
N ILE A 191 -7.66 -0.83 10.15
CA ILE A 191 -8.59 -1.81 10.71
C ILE A 191 -8.66 -3.03 9.79
N LEU A 192 -8.81 -2.81 8.48
CA LEU A 192 -8.85 -3.90 7.50
C LEU A 192 -7.57 -4.74 7.55
N GLN A 193 -6.41 -4.08 7.62
CA GLN A 193 -5.13 -4.76 7.77
C GLN A 193 -5.09 -5.62 9.04
N ALA A 194 -5.49 -5.06 10.19
CA ALA A 194 -5.45 -5.75 11.48
C ALA A 194 -6.41 -6.93 11.57
N VAL A 195 -7.52 -6.90 10.82
CA VAL A 195 -8.50 -7.99 10.76
C VAL A 195 -8.07 -9.07 9.78
N PHE A 196 -7.86 -8.70 8.51
CA PHE A 196 -7.75 -9.68 7.42
C PHE A 196 -6.35 -10.26 7.24
N TYR A 197 -5.29 -9.56 7.65
CA TYR A 197 -3.91 -10.06 7.56
C TYR A 197 -3.41 -10.67 8.87
N ARG A 198 -4.33 -11.03 9.78
CA ARG A 198 -3.96 -11.62 11.08
C ARG A 198 -3.51 -13.07 10.96
N ASN A 199 -4.20 -13.86 10.13
CA ASN A 199 -3.94 -15.27 9.90
C ASN A 199 -4.51 -15.70 8.54
N ASN A 200 -4.18 -16.89 8.08
CA ASN A 200 -4.66 -17.42 6.80
C ASN A 200 -6.19 -17.53 6.75
N GLY A 201 -6.84 -17.90 7.86
CA GLY A 201 -8.31 -17.96 7.89
C GLY A 201 -8.99 -16.61 7.61
N ALA A 202 -8.44 -15.52 8.14
CA ALA A 202 -8.94 -14.18 7.86
C ALA A 202 -8.60 -13.73 6.43
N ARG A 203 -7.47 -14.16 5.86
CA ARG A 203 -7.13 -13.89 4.45
C ARG A 203 -8.08 -14.60 3.49
N GLU A 204 -8.39 -15.87 3.75
CA GLU A 204 -9.41 -16.60 2.96
C GLU A 204 -10.77 -15.92 3.05
N ALA A 205 -11.16 -15.46 4.24
CA ALA A 205 -12.38 -14.68 4.42
C ALA A 205 -12.36 -13.37 3.62
N PHE A 206 -11.21 -12.72 3.50
CA PHE A 206 -11.06 -11.52 2.66
C PHE A 206 -11.27 -11.85 1.17
N VAL A 207 -10.68 -12.95 0.69
CA VAL A 207 -10.87 -13.42 -0.70
C VAL A 207 -12.33 -13.76 -0.96
N GLU A 208 -12.98 -14.50 -0.07
CA GLU A 208 -14.42 -14.84 -0.17
C GLU A 208 -15.28 -13.57 -0.23
N LEU A 209 -14.99 -12.56 0.60
CA LEU A 209 -15.71 -11.28 0.55
C LEU A 209 -15.51 -10.54 -0.77
N CYS A 210 -14.35 -10.67 -1.40
CA CYS A 210 -14.08 -10.06 -2.70
C CYS A 210 -14.85 -10.72 -3.86
N GLU A 211 -15.49 -11.89 -3.68
CA GLU A 211 -16.40 -12.47 -4.67
C GLU A 211 -17.77 -11.77 -4.72
N ASP A 212 -18.13 -11.04 -3.66
CA ASP A 212 -19.39 -10.33 -3.57
C ASP A 212 -19.38 -9.04 -4.41
N GLU A 213 -20.32 -8.93 -5.36
CA GLU A 213 -20.40 -7.80 -6.29
C GLU A 213 -20.55 -6.44 -5.58
N TYR A 214 -21.25 -6.40 -4.45
CA TYR A 214 -21.39 -5.17 -3.67
C TYR A 214 -20.06 -4.79 -3.01
N VAL A 215 -19.32 -5.77 -2.46
CA VAL A 215 -17.97 -5.54 -1.93
C VAL A 215 -17.02 -5.07 -3.01
N GLN A 216 -17.05 -5.68 -4.19
CA GLN A 216 -16.25 -5.25 -5.34
C GLN A 216 -16.56 -3.79 -5.67
N LYS A 217 -17.84 -3.44 -5.84
CA LYS A 217 -18.26 -2.08 -6.18
C LYS A 217 -17.79 -1.06 -5.14
N VAL A 218 -18.04 -1.31 -3.85
CA VAL A 218 -17.65 -0.39 -2.77
C VAL A 218 -16.12 -0.25 -2.69
N THR A 219 -15.39 -1.36 -2.85
CA THR A 219 -13.92 -1.37 -2.88
C THR A 219 -13.39 -0.57 -4.07
N PHE A 220 -13.88 -0.83 -5.27
CA PHE A 220 -13.45 -0.15 -6.49
C PHE A 220 -13.84 1.32 -6.50
N ASP A 221 -15.04 1.70 -6.07
CA ASP A 221 -15.43 3.10 -5.95
C ASP A 221 -14.56 3.81 -4.90
N SER A 222 -14.34 3.19 -3.74
CA SER A 222 -13.45 3.73 -2.72
C SER A 222 -12.03 3.91 -3.23
N TYR A 223 -11.55 2.95 -4.03
CA TYR A 223 -10.24 3.00 -4.66
C TYR A 223 -10.18 4.05 -5.76
N LEU A 224 -11.11 4.12 -6.69
CA LEU A 224 -11.08 5.06 -7.82
C LEU A 224 -11.24 6.52 -7.35
N TYR A 225 -12.16 6.76 -6.41
CA TYR A 225 -12.46 8.11 -5.92
C TYR A 225 -11.64 8.51 -4.70
N LYS A 226 -10.88 7.57 -4.10
CA LYS A 226 -9.98 7.78 -2.95
C LYS A 226 -10.70 8.37 -1.74
N THR A 227 -11.94 7.95 -1.55
CA THR A 227 -12.84 8.33 -0.46
C THR A 227 -13.53 7.09 0.06
N VAL A 228 -13.72 6.98 1.37
CA VAL A 228 -14.52 5.89 1.94
C VAL A 228 -15.96 6.05 1.46
N THR A 229 -16.36 5.26 0.47
CA THR A 229 -17.75 5.25 0.00
C THR A 229 -18.60 4.49 1.00
N ARG A 230 -19.68 5.11 1.45
CA ARG A 230 -20.69 4.42 2.25
C ARG A 230 -21.75 3.87 1.31
N GLY A 231 -22.09 2.60 1.46
CA GLY A 231 -23.25 2.05 0.80
C GLY A 231 -24.54 2.37 1.56
N SER A 232 -25.60 1.61 1.26
CA SER A 232 -26.82 1.61 2.07
C SER A 232 -26.51 1.08 3.47
N PRO A 233 -27.03 1.68 4.56
CA PRO A 233 -26.87 1.16 5.93
C PRO A 233 -27.30 -0.30 6.09
N VAL A 234 -28.28 -0.74 5.29
CA VAL A 234 -28.74 -2.14 5.28
C VAL A 234 -27.68 -3.07 4.68
N ASP A 235 -26.99 -2.63 3.63
CA ASP A 235 -25.97 -3.43 2.96
C ASP A 235 -24.65 -3.43 3.75
N ASP A 236 -24.32 -2.35 4.46
CA ASP A 236 -23.21 -2.31 5.43
C ASP A 236 -23.44 -3.33 6.58
N ILE A 237 -24.66 -3.45 7.10
CA ILE A 237 -25.02 -4.43 8.13
C ILE A 237 -24.93 -5.86 7.56
N LYS A 238 -25.44 -6.09 6.36
CA LYS A 238 -25.30 -7.40 5.68
C LYS A 238 -23.83 -7.76 5.49
N LEU A 239 -23.00 -6.79 5.08
CA LEU A 239 -21.56 -6.98 4.91
C LEU A 239 -20.89 -7.34 6.24
N LEU A 240 -21.27 -6.72 7.35
CA LEU A 240 -20.77 -7.08 8.68
C LEU A 240 -21.09 -8.55 9.02
N PHE A 241 -22.33 -8.99 8.85
CA PHE A 241 -22.71 -10.38 9.11
C PHE A 241 -22.01 -11.36 8.17
N LYS A 242 -21.89 -11.03 6.87
CA LYS A 242 -21.11 -11.81 5.90
C LYS A 242 -19.64 -11.90 6.30
N THR A 243 -19.04 -10.81 6.77
CA THR A 243 -17.66 -10.76 7.24
C THR A 243 -17.44 -11.71 8.41
N VAL A 244 -18.32 -11.66 9.42
CA VAL A 244 -18.24 -12.57 10.58
C VAL A 244 -18.37 -14.03 10.14
N GLY A 245 -19.36 -14.34 9.28
CA GLY A 245 -19.56 -15.69 8.75
C GLY A 245 -18.36 -16.20 7.94
N SER A 246 -17.78 -15.35 7.10
CA SER A 246 -16.62 -15.69 6.26
C SER A 246 -15.37 -15.89 7.12
N ILE A 247 -15.16 -15.08 8.16
CA ILE A 247 -14.04 -15.28 9.12
C ILE A 247 -14.18 -16.62 9.84
N ILE A 248 -15.38 -17.00 10.26
CA ILE A 248 -15.61 -18.30 10.91
C ILE A 248 -15.29 -19.45 9.94
N ARG A 249 -15.81 -19.40 8.70
CA ARG A 249 -15.54 -20.41 7.67
C ARG A 249 -14.07 -20.48 7.29
N GLY A 250 -13.45 -19.33 7.01
CA GLY A 250 -12.04 -19.21 6.66
C GLY A 250 -11.13 -19.85 7.70
N ASN A 251 -11.37 -19.61 8.99
CA ASN A 251 -10.62 -20.25 10.06
C ASN A 251 -10.83 -21.77 10.18
N GLN A 252 -11.91 -22.33 9.63
CA GLN A 252 -12.16 -23.77 9.60
C GLN A 252 -11.49 -24.48 8.42
N ILE A 253 -11.33 -23.80 7.29
CA ILE A 253 -10.81 -24.38 6.04
C ILE A 253 -9.35 -24.04 5.75
N ALA A 254 -8.84 -22.93 6.29
CA ALA A 254 -7.51 -22.46 6.00
C ALA A 254 -6.44 -23.39 6.58
N LYS A 255 -5.31 -23.48 5.86
CA LYS A 255 -4.11 -24.14 6.37
C LYS A 255 -3.65 -23.42 7.65
N PRO A 256 -3.13 -24.16 8.66
CA PRO A 256 -2.53 -23.55 9.83
C PRO A 256 -1.44 -22.55 9.44
N ASP A 257 -1.35 -21.44 10.17
CA ASP A 257 -0.29 -20.47 9.96
C ASP A 257 1.09 -21.12 10.21
N ALA A 258 2.02 -20.91 9.29
CA ALA A 258 3.41 -21.22 9.49
C ALA A 258 3.98 -20.32 10.59
N PRO A 259 4.84 -20.86 11.49
CA PRO A 259 5.53 -20.03 12.45
C PRO A 259 6.40 -19.01 11.70
N ILE A 260 6.26 -17.73 12.04
CA ILE A 260 7.13 -16.68 11.50
C ILE A 260 8.55 -17.00 11.99
N ALA A 261 9.41 -17.46 11.09
CA ALA A 261 10.81 -17.68 11.39
C ALA A 261 11.45 -16.33 11.73
N VAL A 262 11.55 -16.01 13.02
CA VAL A 262 12.37 -14.90 13.50
C VAL A 262 13.81 -15.34 13.29
N ILE A 263 14.41 -14.91 12.18
CA ILE A 263 15.85 -15.08 11.97
C ILE A 263 16.53 -14.19 13.00
N ASP A 264 17.16 -14.80 14.01
CA ASP A 264 17.90 -14.12 15.07
C ASP A 264 18.93 -13.17 14.44
N ASN A 265 18.80 -11.87 14.72
CA ASN A 265 19.58 -10.77 14.13
C ASN A 265 21.06 -10.76 14.59
N LYS A 266 21.61 -11.89 15.03
CA LYS A 266 22.99 -12.02 15.54
C LYS A 266 24.05 -12.32 14.47
N ARG A 267 23.70 -12.36 13.18
CA ARG A 267 24.67 -12.47 12.09
C ARG A 267 24.25 -11.66 10.87
N LEU A 268 24.41 -10.34 10.95
CA LEU A 268 24.71 -9.44 9.83
C LEU A 268 25.75 -8.42 10.30
#